data_AF-V9KV09-F1
#
_entry.id   AF-V9KV09-F1
#
_cell.length_a   1.000
_cell.length_b   1.000
_cell.length_c   1.000
_cell.angle_alpha   90.00
_cell.angle_beta   90.00
_cell.angle_gamma   90.00
#
_symmetry.space_group_name_H-M   'P 1'
#
loop_
_entity.id
_entity.type
_entity.pdbx_description
1 polymer ?
#
loop_
_entity_poly.entity_id
_entity_poly.type
_entity_poly.pdbx_seq_one_letter_code
_entity_poly.pdbx_strand_id
1 'polypeptide(L)'
;RMPNGQPRPPRPPTGDKPSQPGAKPNICDGNFNTLAILRGEMFVFKDQWFWRVRNNRVLDSYPMQIAYFWRGLPSNIDAVYERPDGKFVFFKGSKYWVFKEATLELGYPQNVVELGSGVPSQGIDTAVWWEHVGKTYFFKGDRYWRYNEEMHDVDSGYPKSIAIWKGIPESPQGAFVSKESGYTFFYKDKHYWKFNNHKLRVEPGYPRSILKEWMGCDRTKNGGSDRHGTQDDVDIVIKIDNTSSTVDAIAIVIPCTLALCFLVLVYTVVQFKRKGAPRHILYCKRSMQEWV
;
A
#
# COMPACT_ATOMS: atom_id res chain seq x y z
N ARG A 1 66.53 -11.92 -31.66
CA ARG A 1 65.98 -10.93 -30.70
C ARG A 1 64.47 -10.92 -30.87
N MET A 2 63.78 -11.46 -29.85
CA MET A 2 62.35 -11.46 -29.45
C MET A 2 61.20 -11.60 -30.49
N PRO A 3 60.26 -12.54 -30.28
CA PRO A 3 59.08 -12.76 -31.12
C PRO A 3 57.81 -12.04 -30.63
N ASN A 4 56.91 -11.79 -31.60
CA ASN A 4 55.45 -11.64 -31.56
C ASN A 4 54.73 -11.21 -30.26
N GLY A 5 54.14 -10.01 -30.27
CA GLY A 5 53.18 -9.56 -29.27
C GLY A 5 51.78 -10.12 -29.51
N GLN A 6 51.32 -11.00 -28.62
CA GLN A 6 49.92 -11.42 -28.56
C GLN A 6 49.03 -10.34 -27.91
N PRO A 7 47.78 -10.15 -28.36
CA PRO A 7 46.82 -9.28 -27.70
C PRO A 7 46.42 -9.85 -26.33
N ARG A 8 46.25 -8.97 -25.33
CA ARG A 8 45.78 -9.37 -23.99
C ARG A 8 44.35 -9.93 -24.04
N PRO A 9 44.04 -10.98 -23.26
CA PRO A 9 42.69 -11.52 -23.18
C PRO A 9 41.71 -10.51 -22.56
N PRO A 10 40.41 -10.57 -22.90
CA PRO A 10 39.39 -9.71 -22.31
C PRO A 10 39.31 -9.93 -20.79
N ARG A 11 39.13 -8.84 -20.05
CA ARG A 11 38.90 -8.89 -18.60
C ARG A 11 37.60 -9.68 -18.34
N PRO A 12 37.56 -10.61 -17.37
CA PRO A 12 36.33 -11.29 -17.01
C PRO A 12 35.25 -10.25 -16.65
N PRO A 13 33.97 -10.50 -16.95
CA PRO A 13 32.91 -9.64 -16.45
C PRO A 13 33.05 -9.57 -14.92
N THR A 14 33.00 -8.36 -14.38
CA THR A 14 32.85 -8.12 -12.94
C THR A 14 31.53 -8.73 -12.52
N GLY A 15 31.54 -10.02 -12.18
CA GLY A 15 30.44 -10.69 -11.54
C GLY A 15 30.14 -9.99 -10.21
N ASP A 16 28.84 -9.86 -9.91
CA ASP A 16 28.35 -9.27 -8.69
C ASP A 16 29.11 -9.84 -7.49
N LYS A 17 29.82 -8.94 -6.79
CA LYS A 17 30.57 -9.29 -5.59
C LYS A 17 29.60 -9.96 -4.61
N PRO A 18 29.89 -11.17 -4.09
CA PRO A 18 29.03 -11.80 -3.11
C PRO A 18 28.84 -10.85 -1.93
N SER A 19 27.60 -10.43 -1.70
CA SER A 19 27.22 -9.61 -0.55
C SER A 19 27.64 -10.36 0.71
N GLN A 20 28.44 -9.71 1.58
CA GLN A 20 28.88 -10.32 2.83
C GLN A 20 27.67 -10.81 3.65
N PRO A 21 27.74 -11.98 4.29
CA PRO A 21 26.69 -12.45 5.18
C PRO A 21 26.41 -11.39 6.26
N GLY A 22 25.22 -10.79 6.24
CA GLY A 22 24.81 -9.77 7.21
C GLY A 22 25.03 -8.31 6.78
N ALA A 23 25.54 -8.03 5.58
CA ALA A 23 25.57 -6.66 5.05
C ALA A 23 24.14 -6.11 4.90
N LYS A 24 23.96 -4.81 5.17
CA LYS A 24 22.68 -4.13 4.95
C LYS A 24 22.36 -4.12 3.45
N PRO A 25 21.20 -4.66 3.02
CA PRO A 25 20.83 -4.68 1.61
C PRO A 25 20.55 -3.27 1.08
N ASN A 26 20.76 -3.06 -0.22
CA ASN A 26 20.30 -1.85 -0.90
C ASN A 26 18.88 -2.08 -1.42
N ILE A 27 17.98 -1.12 -1.18
CA ILE A 27 16.59 -1.22 -1.65
C ILE A 27 16.50 -1.30 -3.18
N CYS A 28 17.44 -0.67 -3.89
CA CYS A 28 17.48 -0.66 -5.36
C CYS A 28 17.97 -1.96 -5.99
N ASP A 29 18.46 -2.91 -5.20
CA ASP A 29 18.73 -4.26 -5.68
C ASP A 29 17.42 -5.00 -6.02
N GLY A 30 16.32 -4.61 -5.35
CA GLY A 30 15.01 -5.26 -5.47
C GLY A 30 15.00 -6.67 -4.87
N ASN A 31 14.22 -7.55 -5.48
CA ASN A 31 14.03 -8.94 -5.05
C ASN A 31 13.57 -9.04 -3.58
N PHE A 32 12.52 -8.29 -3.25
CA PHE A 32 11.88 -8.33 -1.94
C PHE A 32 11.10 -9.64 -1.79
N ASN A 33 11.00 -10.15 -0.56
CA ASN A 33 10.17 -11.32 -0.27
C ASN A 33 8.70 -10.93 -0.39
N THR A 34 8.31 -9.81 0.22
CA THR A 34 6.94 -9.29 0.16
C THR A 34 6.89 -7.79 0.44
N LEU A 35 5.74 -7.18 0.16
CA LEU A 35 5.42 -5.81 0.53
C LEU A 35 3.93 -5.67 0.82
N ALA A 36 3.58 -4.72 1.67
CA ALA A 36 2.20 -4.36 2.00
C ALA A 36 2.09 -2.91 2.47
N ILE A 37 0.87 -2.38 2.48
CA ILE A 37 0.56 -1.15 3.21
C ILE A 37 0.00 -1.55 4.57
N LEU A 38 0.64 -1.09 5.65
CA LEU A 38 0.21 -1.27 7.03
C LEU A 38 0.04 0.12 7.65
N ARG A 39 -1.14 0.44 8.20
CA ARG A 39 -1.46 1.76 8.77
C ARG A 39 -1.15 2.95 7.83
N GLY A 40 -1.33 2.73 6.54
CA GLY A 40 -1.11 3.76 5.51
C GLY A 40 0.34 3.95 5.07
N GLU A 41 1.28 3.14 5.56
CA GLU A 41 2.68 3.19 5.14
C GLU A 41 3.08 1.91 4.40
N MET A 42 3.92 2.05 3.36
CA MET A 42 4.44 0.89 2.65
C MET A 42 5.59 0.27 3.44
N PHE A 43 5.44 -1.02 3.76
CA PHE A 43 6.49 -1.85 4.32
C PHE A 43 7.00 -2.80 3.25
N VAL A 44 8.33 -2.87 3.12
CA VAL A 44 9.02 -3.72 2.14
C VAL A 44 9.94 -4.67 2.91
N PHE A 45 9.82 -5.97 2.69
CA PHE A 45 10.54 -6.99 3.46
C PHE A 45 11.52 -7.75 2.57
N LYS A 46 12.76 -7.91 3.03
CA LYS A 46 13.80 -8.68 2.34
C LYS A 46 14.75 -9.34 3.35
N ASP A 47 14.83 -10.66 3.27
CA ASP A 47 15.62 -11.49 4.15
C ASP A 47 15.30 -11.17 5.62
N GLN A 48 16.29 -10.75 6.41
CA GLN A 48 16.11 -10.34 7.81
C GLN A 48 15.81 -8.84 7.99
N TRP A 49 15.62 -8.10 6.90
CA TRP A 49 15.52 -6.64 6.88
C TRP A 49 14.16 -6.19 6.36
N PHE A 50 13.77 -4.98 6.75
CA PHE A 50 12.64 -4.29 6.15
C PHE A 50 12.90 -2.79 6.03
N TRP A 51 12.13 -2.14 5.16
CA TRP A 51 12.08 -0.68 4.99
C TRP A 51 10.66 -0.18 5.16
N ARG A 52 10.53 1.06 5.63
CA ARG A 52 9.33 1.86 5.42
C ARG A 52 9.58 2.84 4.29
N VAL A 53 8.60 2.94 3.39
CA VAL A 53 8.64 3.79 2.21
C VAL A 53 7.42 4.69 2.21
N ARG A 54 7.64 5.98 1.96
CA ARG A 54 6.58 6.99 1.87
C ARG A 54 6.96 8.00 0.79
N ASN A 55 5.99 8.37 -0.05
CA ASN A 55 6.18 9.35 -1.13
C ASN A 55 7.41 9.03 -2.00
N ASN A 56 7.56 7.77 -2.39
CA ASN A 56 8.67 7.27 -3.21
C ASN A 56 10.07 7.44 -2.59
N ARG A 57 10.15 7.58 -1.27
CA ARG A 57 11.41 7.71 -0.53
C ARG A 57 11.43 6.73 0.64
N VAL A 58 12.58 6.08 0.82
CA VAL A 58 12.87 5.30 2.02
C VAL A 58 12.98 6.25 3.22
N LEU A 59 12.27 5.92 4.30
CA LEU A 59 12.36 6.70 5.54
C LEU A 59 13.76 6.58 6.16
N ASP A 60 14.15 7.59 6.92
CA ASP A 60 15.43 7.60 7.60
C ASP A 60 15.53 6.44 8.63
N SER A 61 16.74 5.96 8.90
CA SER A 61 17.05 4.82 9.79
C SER A 61 16.69 3.42 9.25
N TYR A 62 16.30 3.28 7.98
CA TYR A 62 16.10 1.98 7.32
C TYR A 62 17.27 1.61 6.38
N PRO A 63 17.56 0.31 6.15
CA PRO A 63 16.82 -0.86 6.63
C PRO A 63 16.98 -1.13 8.13
N MET A 64 15.94 -1.71 8.73
CA MET A 64 15.93 -2.21 10.11
C MET A 64 15.77 -3.73 10.11
N GLN A 65 16.30 -4.41 11.14
CA GLN A 65 16.12 -5.86 11.28
C GLN A 65 14.70 -6.19 11.74
N ILE A 66 14.09 -7.17 11.09
CA ILE A 66 12.74 -7.68 11.40
C ILE A 66 12.67 -8.13 12.87
N ALA A 67 13.61 -8.96 13.30
CA ALA A 67 13.62 -9.52 14.66
C ALA A 67 13.82 -8.48 15.77
N TYR A 68 14.39 -7.31 15.44
CA TYR A 68 14.54 -6.20 16.39
C TYR A 68 13.19 -5.49 16.63
N PHE A 69 12.44 -5.22 15.56
CA PHE A 69 11.18 -4.50 15.61
C PHE A 69 10.00 -5.41 15.99
N TRP A 70 9.84 -6.54 15.29
CA TRP A 70 8.84 -7.57 15.57
C TRP A 70 9.50 -8.77 16.24
N ARG A 71 9.69 -8.66 17.56
CA ARG A 71 10.30 -9.75 18.34
C ARG A 71 9.48 -11.04 18.20
N GLY A 72 10.16 -12.12 17.81
CA GLY A 72 9.53 -13.43 17.57
C GLY A 72 9.10 -13.68 16.13
N LEU A 73 9.15 -12.68 15.25
CA LEU A 73 8.90 -12.87 13.81
C LEU A 73 10.18 -13.37 13.12
N PRO A 74 10.11 -14.49 12.36
CA PRO A 74 11.26 -14.99 11.61
C PRO A 74 11.62 -14.08 10.43
N SER A 75 12.87 -14.19 9.96
CA SER A 75 13.30 -13.57 8.70
C SER A 75 12.66 -14.25 7.48
N ASN A 76 12.73 -13.60 6.32
CA ASN A 76 12.25 -14.11 5.02
C ASN A 76 10.79 -14.56 5.10
N ILE A 77 9.90 -13.61 5.43
CA ILE A 77 8.46 -13.83 5.48
C ILE A 77 7.88 -13.90 4.06
N ASP A 78 6.81 -14.67 3.89
CA ASP A 78 6.21 -14.91 2.57
C ASP A 78 5.14 -13.86 2.24
N ALA A 79 4.30 -13.52 3.22
CA ALA A 79 3.22 -12.55 3.04
C ALA A 79 2.93 -11.79 4.33
N VAL A 80 2.36 -10.59 4.18
CA VAL A 80 1.86 -9.79 5.29
C VAL A 80 0.66 -8.96 4.85
N TYR A 81 -0.33 -8.79 5.73
CA TYR A 81 -1.45 -7.88 5.51
C TYR A 81 -1.97 -7.30 6.83
N GLU A 82 -2.71 -6.20 6.74
CA GLU A 82 -3.47 -5.63 7.85
C GLU A 82 -4.90 -6.20 7.85
N ARG A 83 -5.30 -6.80 8.97
CA ARG A 83 -6.65 -7.32 9.21
C ARG A 83 -7.65 -6.19 9.52
N PRO A 84 -8.96 -6.45 9.46
CA PRO A 84 -9.99 -5.44 9.74
C PRO A 84 -9.93 -4.87 11.16
N ASP A 85 -9.47 -5.66 12.13
CA ASP A 85 -9.24 -5.24 13.52
C ASP A 85 -7.96 -4.40 13.69
N GLY A 86 -7.24 -4.15 12.60
CA GLY A 86 -6.01 -3.37 12.55
C GLY A 86 -4.77 -4.10 13.05
N LYS A 87 -4.85 -5.42 13.26
CA LYS A 87 -3.68 -6.27 13.56
C LYS A 87 -2.96 -6.64 12.27
N PHE A 88 -1.66 -6.88 12.38
CA PHE A 88 -0.83 -7.31 11.25
C PHE A 88 -0.67 -8.83 11.30
N VAL A 89 -0.92 -9.48 10.18
CA VAL A 89 -0.76 -10.93 10.06
C VAL A 89 0.38 -11.22 9.12
N PHE A 90 1.34 -11.98 9.62
CA PHE A 90 2.52 -12.39 8.87
C PHE A 90 2.48 -13.89 8.61
N PHE A 91 2.87 -14.31 7.42
CA PHE A 91 2.95 -15.71 7.02
C PHE A 91 4.39 -16.10 6.74
N LYS A 92 4.76 -17.32 7.17
CA LYS A 92 6.01 -17.98 6.78
C LYS A 92 5.81 -19.49 6.79
N GLY A 93 5.91 -20.11 5.62
CA GLY A 93 5.60 -21.51 5.40
C GLY A 93 4.20 -21.86 5.91
N SER A 94 4.08 -22.96 6.64
CA SER A 94 2.81 -23.41 7.22
C SER A 94 2.40 -22.68 8.49
N LYS A 95 3.06 -21.58 8.87
CA LYS A 95 2.79 -20.83 10.11
C LYS A 95 2.41 -19.39 9.85
N TYR A 96 1.66 -18.82 10.79
CA TYR A 96 1.36 -17.39 10.80
C TYR A 96 1.50 -16.79 12.21
N TRP A 97 1.75 -15.48 12.24
CA TRP A 97 1.88 -14.67 13.45
C TRP A 97 0.90 -13.51 13.37
N VAL A 98 0.32 -13.13 14.50
CA VAL A 98 -0.51 -11.94 14.61
C VAL A 98 0.16 -10.95 15.55
N PHE A 99 0.34 -9.73 15.08
CA PHE A 99 0.91 -8.63 15.84
C PHE A 99 -0.11 -7.52 16.01
N LYS A 100 -0.21 -6.99 17.23
CA LYS A 100 -0.78 -5.68 17.48
C LYS A 100 0.37 -4.67 17.44
N GLU A 101 0.48 -3.94 16.33
CA GLU A 101 1.60 -3.05 16.04
C GLU A 101 2.94 -3.81 16.02
N ALA A 102 3.76 -3.68 17.07
CA ALA A 102 5.03 -4.37 17.25
C ALA A 102 4.97 -5.53 18.26
N THR A 103 3.85 -5.70 18.96
CA THR A 103 3.69 -6.73 20.00
C THR A 103 3.07 -7.99 19.42
N LEU A 104 3.76 -9.12 19.59
CA LEU A 104 3.25 -10.44 19.23
C LEU A 104 2.08 -10.83 20.15
N GLU A 105 0.95 -11.21 19.56
CA GLU A 105 -0.22 -11.67 20.31
C GLU A 105 0.04 -13.03 20.98
N LEU A 106 -0.60 -13.27 22.12
CA LEU A 106 -0.47 -14.51 22.87
C LEU A 106 -0.96 -15.72 22.04
N GLY A 107 -0.22 -16.82 22.09
CA GLY A 107 -0.57 -18.07 21.40
C GLY A 107 -0.09 -18.16 19.95
N TYR A 108 0.75 -17.23 19.50
CA TYR A 108 1.39 -17.26 18.18
C TYR A 108 2.88 -17.65 18.25
N PRO A 109 3.43 -18.29 17.20
CA PRO A 109 2.78 -18.62 15.93
C PRO A 109 1.80 -19.80 16.00
N GLN A 110 0.84 -19.81 15.07
CA GLN A 110 -0.09 -20.91 14.84
C GLN A 110 0.08 -21.49 13.44
N ASN A 111 -0.45 -22.69 13.19
CA ASN A 111 -0.45 -23.26 11.85
C ASN A 111 -1.51 -22.58 10.99
N VAL A 112 -1.25 -22.37 9.70
CA VAL A 112 -2.21 -21.70 8.79
C VAL A 112 -3.55 -22.42 8.68
N VAL A 113 -3.61 -23.71 8.99
CA VAL A 113 -4.86 -24.49 9.03
C VAL A 113 -5.78 -24.06 10.18
N GLU A 114 -5.25 -23.42 11.22
CA GLU A 114 -6.04 -22.83 12.32
C GLU A 114 -6.84 -21.61 11.88
N LEU A 115 -6.49 -21.00 10.73
CA LEU A 115 -7.32 -19.95 10.12
C LEU A 115 -8.62 -20.52 9.54
N GLY A 116 -8.68 -21.82 9.22
CA GLY A 116 -9.86 -22.43 8.63
C GLY A 116 -9.51 -23.62 7.74
N SER A 117 -10.43 -24.59 7.68
CA SER A 117 -10.21 -25.86 6.98
C SER A 117 -9.95 -25.70 5.47
N GLY A 118 -10.45 -24.62 4.86
CA GLY A 118 -10.25 -24.34 3.44
C GLY A 118 -8.93 -23.65 3.08
N VAL A 119 -8.13 -23.20 4.05
CA VAL A 119 -6.89 -22.44 3.83
C VAL A 119 -5.75 -23.37 3.37
N PRO A 120 -4.91 -22.98 2.40
CA PRO A 120 -3.85 -23.87 1.92
C PRO A 120 -2.78 -24.11 3.00
N SER A 121 -2.62 -25.38 3.39
CA SER A 121 -1.75 -25.82 4.49
C SER A 121 -0.25 -25.53 4.30
N GLN A 122 0.17 -25.35 3.04
CA GLN A 122 1.55 -25.10 2.64
C GLN A 122 1.97 -23.63 2.76
N GLY A 123 1.09 -22.73 3.22
CA GLY A 123 1.38 -21.31 3.41
C GLY A 123 0.78 -20.40 2.36
N ILE A 124 0.97 -19.08 2.52
CA ILE A 124 0.36 -18.03 1.69
C ILE A 124 1.45 -17.23 0.98
N ASP A 125 1.35 -17.06 -0.34
CA ASP A 125 2.32 -16.28 -1.13
C ASP A 125 2.01 -14.78 -1.06
N THR A 126 0.73 -14.40 -0.96
CA THR A 126 0.28 -13.01 -0.79
C THR A 126 -1.07 -12.96 -0.11
N ALA A 127 -1.30 -11.97 0.73
CA ALA A 127 -2.56 -11.72 1.39
C ALA A 127 -2.97 -10.25 1.23
N VAL A 128 -4.27 -9.97 1.07
CA VAL A 128 -4.78 -8.60 1.01
C VAL A 128 -6.20 -8.50 1.56
N TRP A 129 -6.44 -7.51 2.41
CA TRP A 129 -7.78 -7.17 2.87
C TRP A 129 -8.48 -6.25 1.87
N TRP A 130 -9.64 -6.67 1.36
CA TRP A 130 -10.51 -5.87 0.50
C TRP A 130 -11.67 -5.32 1.33
N GLU A 131 -11.44 -4.15 1.93
CA GLU A 131 -12.38 -3.51 2.86
C GLU A 131 -13.78 -3.31 2.25
N HIS A 132 -13.88 -2.83 1.01
CA HIS A 132 -15.18 -2.61 0.36
C HIS A 132 -16.01 -3.90 0.17
N VAL A 133 -15.35 -5.05 0.12
CA VAL A 133 -16.02 -6.36 -0.02
C VAL A 133 -16.17 -7.06 1.34
N GLY A 134 -15.44 -6.60 2.36
CA GLY A 134 -15.44 -7.23 3.68
C GLY A 134 -14.80 -8.63 3.68
N LYS A 135 -13.82 -8.89 2.79
CA LYS A 135 -13.14 -10.21 2.69
C LYS A 135 -11.63 -10.07 2.55
N THR A 136 -10.91 -11.03 3.10
CA THR A 136 -9.46 -11.19 2.89
C THR A 136 -9.24 -12.12 1.71
N TYR A 137 -8.29 -11.82 0.84
CA TYR A 137 -7.92 -12.67 -0.28
C TYR A 137 -6.52 -13.22 -0.06
N PHE A 138 -6.40 -14.54 -0.07
CA PHE A 138 -5.11 -15.25 -0.04
C PHE A 138 -4.78 -15.77 -1.42
N PHE A 139 -3.51 -15.65 -1.81
CA PHE A 139 -3.00 -16.14 -3.09
C PHE A 139 -1.92 -17.19 -2.85
N LYS A 140 -1.97 -18.26 -3.63
CA LYS A 140 -0.92 -19.28 -3.65
C LYS A 140 -0.86 -19.93 -5.03
N GLY A 141 0.31 -19.90 -5.67
CA GLY A 141 0.48 -20.48 -7.00
C GLY A 141 -0.48 -19.87 -8.01
N ASP A 142 -1.23 -20.75 -8.68
CA ASP A 142 -2.24 -20.44 -9.70
C ASP A 142 -3.65 -20.22 -9.11
N ARG A 143 -3.78 -20.17 -7.78
CA ARG A 143 -5.08 -20.13 -7.08
C ARG A 143 -5.17 -19.00 -6.07
N TYR A 144 -6.42 -18.67 -5.74
CA TYR A 144 -6.75 -17.73 -4.68
C TYR A 144 -7.96 -18.19 -3.87
N TRP A 145 -7.99 -17.80 -2.61
CA TRP A 145 -9.02 -18.09 -1.62
C TRP A 145 -9.65 -16.78 -1.16
N ARG A 146 -10.97 -16.78 -0.99
CA ARG A 146 -11.69 -15.67 -0.37
C ARG A 146 -12.03 -16.07 1.06
N TYR A 147 -11.38 -15.43 2.00
CA TYR A 147 -11.46 -15.71 3.42
C TYR A 147 -12.43 -14.77 4.12
N ASN A 148 -13.27 -15.35 4.97
CA ASN A 148 -14.23 -14.64 5.77
C ASN A 148 -13.69 -14.48 7.20
N GLU A 149 -13.27 -13.26 7.52
CA GLU A 149 -12.71 -12.90 8.83
C GLU A 149 -13.70 -13.12 9.98
N GLU A 150 -15.01 -13.03 9.74
CA GLU A 150 -16.04 -13.21 10.78
C GLU A 150 -16.33 -14.69 11.06
N MET A 151 -16.38 -15.50 9.99
CA MET A 151 -16.63 -16.94 10.12
C MET A 151 -15.37 -17.74 10.44
N HIS A 152 -14.20 -17.12 10.33
CA HIS A 152 -12.90 -17.78 10.44
C HIS A 152 -12.79 -19.01 9.52
N ASP A 153 -13.23 -18.86 8.27
CA ASP A 153 -13.07 -19.88 7.25
C ASP A 153 -13.11 -19.30 5.83
N VAL A 154 -12.77 -20.13 4.85
CA VAL A 154 -12.85 -19.82 3.42
C VAL A 154 -14.29 -19.96 2.93
N ASP A 155 -14.73 -19.00 2.11
CA ASP A 155 -16.05 -19.06 1.48
C ASP A 155 -16.20 -20.29 0.57
N SER A 156 -17.41 -20.86 0.51
CA SER A 156 -17.71 -21.99 -0.37
C SER A 156 -17.44 -21.68 -1.84
N GLY A 157 -16.93 -22.67 -2.58
CA GLY A 157 -16.58 -22.53 -4.01
C GLY A 157 -15.19 -21.92 -4.27
N TYR A 158 -14.36 -21.81 -3.23
CA TYR A 158 -12.94 -21.52 -3.31
C TYR A 158 -12.10 -22.76 -2.96
N PRO A 159 -10.84 -22.87 -3.44
CA PRO A 159 -10.12 -21.89 -4.25
C PRO A 159 -10.63 -21.75 -5.68
N LYS A 160 -10.39 -20.58 -6.26
CA LYS A 160 -10.60 -20.32 -7.69
C LYS A 160 -9.26 -20.04 -8.38
N SER A 161 -9.23 -20.17 -9.70
CA SER A 161 -8.04 -19.84 -10.48
C SER A 161 -7.75 -18.34 -10.42
N ILE A 162 -6.47 -17.98 -10.26
CA ILE A 162 -6.01 -16.59 -10.29
C ILE A 162 -6.27 -15.92 -11.66
N ALA A 163 -6.50 -16.69 -12.73
CA ALA A 163 -6.87 -16.15 -14.04
C ALA A 163 -8.13 -15.26 -14.05
N ILE A 164 -8.98 -15.36 -13.01
CA ILE A 164 -10.09 -14.42 -12.78
C ILE A 164 -9.57 -12.99 -12.58
N TRP A 165 -8.40 -12.84 -11.98
CA TRP A 165 -7.67 -11.59 -11.81
C TRP A 165 -6.91 -11.25 -13.10
N LYS A 166 -7.66 -10.88 -14.14
CA LYS A 166 -7.14 -10.74 -15.51
C LYS A 166 -5.89 -9.86 -15.58
N GLY A 167 -4.78 -10.47 -15.98
CA GLY A 167 -3.47 -9.82 -16.15
C GLY A 167 -2.54 -9.88 -14.94
N ILE A 168 -2.99 -10.41 -13.80
CA ILE A 168 -2.14 -10.65 -12.63
C ILE A 168 -1.35 -11.95 -12.84
N PRO A 169 -0.02 -11.94 -12.57
CA PRO A 169 0.78 -13.16 -12.67
C PRO A 169 0.45 -14.15 -11.53
N GLU A 170 0.65 -15.44 -11.78
CA GLU A 170 0.64 -16.47 -10.74
C GLU A 170 1.69 -16.20 -9.66
N SER A 171 1.47 -16.65 -8.43
CA SER A 171 2.34 -16.39 -7.27
C SER A 171 2.80 -14.93 -7.18
N PRO A 172 1.87 -13.96 -7.01
CA PRO A 172 2.28 -12.63 -6.59
C PRO A 172 3.02 -12.74 -5.24
N GLN A 173 3.96 -11.83 -5.01
CA GLN A 173 4.79 -11.78 -3.80
C GLN A 173 4.31 -10.73 -2.79
N GLY A 174 3.49 -9.78 -3.23
CA GLY A 174 2.85 -8.81 -2.35
C GLY A 174 1.65 -8.16 -3.01
N ALA A 175 0.74 -7.62 -2.20
CA ALA A 175 -0.37 -6.84 -2.70
C ALA A 175 -0.84 -5.82 -1.67
N PHE A 176 -1.43 -4.73 -2.16
CA PHE A 176 -2.09 -3.75 -1.30
C PHE A 176 -3.20 -3.03 -2.06
N VAL A 177 -4.20 -2.56 -1.33
CA VAL A 177 -5.32 -1.79 -1.88
C VAL A 177 -5.08 -0.31 -1.66
N SER A 178 -5.26 0.50 -2.70
CA SER A 178 -5.45 1.93 -2.54
C SER A 178 -6.94 2.23 -2.52
N LYS A 179 -7.47 2.45 -1.31
CA LYS A 179 -8.90 2.72 -1.08
C LYS A 179 -9.37 3.95 -1.85
N GLU A 180 -8.61 5.02 -1.79
CA GLU A 180 -8.93 6.31 -2.42
C GLU A 180 -9.04 6.22 -3.95
N SER A 181 -8.23 5.35 -4.57
CA SER A 181 -8.14 5.27 -6.02
C SER A 181 -8.94 4.12 -6.62
N GLY A 182 -9.43 3.17 -5.82
CA GLY A 182 -10.19 2.00 -6.29
C GLY A 182 -9.34 0.97 -7.05
N TYR A 183 -8.02 0.94 -6.80
CA TYR A 183 -7.09 -0.01 -7.41
C TYR A 183 -6.45 -0.93 -6.37
N THR A 184 -6.15 -2.16 -6.81
CA THR A 184 -5.26 -3.07 -6.08
C THR A 184 -3.94 -3.15 -6.82
N PHE A 185 -2.84 -3.09 -6.09
CA PHE A 185 -1.51 -3.21 -6.67
C PHE A 185 -0.95 -4.57 -6.27
N PHE A 186 -0.47 -5.32 -7.26
CA PHE A 186 0.23 -6.60 -7.04
C PHE A 186 1.70 -6.42 -7.38
N TYR A 187 2.57 -7.08 -6.64
CA TYR A 187 4.02 -7.05 -6.82
C TYR A 187 4.55 -8.46 -7.11
N LYS A 188 5.49 -8.54 -8.06
CA LYS A 188 6.27 -9.74 -8.35
C LYS A 188 7.61 -9.35 -9.01
N ASP A 189 8.68 -9.97 -8.55
CA ASP A 189 10.07 -9.79 -8.96
C ASP A 189 10.57 -8.34 -8.82
N LYS A 190 10.54 -7.57 -9.91
CA LYS A 190 10.91 -6.14 -9.94
C LYS A 190 9.78 -5.27 -10.49
N HIS A 191 8.58 -5.84 -10.57
CA HIS A 191 7.46 -5.28 -11.27
C HIS A 191 6.23 -5.20 -10.37
N TYR A 192 5.36 -4.26 -10.70
CA TYR A 192 4.04 -4.18 -10.10
C TYR A 192 2.95 -3.99 -11.16
N TRP A 193 1.76 -4.49 -10.85
CA TRP A 193 0.57 -4.45 -11.69
C TRP A 193 -0.50 -3.63 -10.99
N LYS A 194 -1.07 -2.64 -11.68
CA LYS A 194 -2.22 -1.86 -11.20
C LYS A 194 -3.51 -2.53 -11.68
N PHE A 195 -4.21 -3.18 -10.77
CA PHE A 195 -5.47 -3.87 -11.01
C PHE A 195 -6.65 -2.94 -10.73
N ASN A 196 -7.56 -2.82 -11.71
CA ASN A 196 -8.79 -2.05 -11.56
C ASN A 196 -9.87 -2.92 -10.90
N ASN A 197 -10.28 -2.56 -9.68
CA ASN A 197 -11.22 -3.36 -8.89
C ASN A 197 -12.63 -3.38 -9.49
N HIS A 198 -13.01 -2.38 -10.29
CA HIS A 198 -14.32 -2.32 -10.96
C HIS A 198 -14.33 -3.09 -12.28
N LYS A 199 -13.26 -2.94 -13.09
CA LYS A 199 -13.15 -3.63 -14.40
C LYS A 199 -12.64 -5.07 -14.27
N LEU A 200 -12.16 -5.45 -13.09
CA LEU A 200 -11.56 -6.75 -12.78
C LEU A 200 -10.45 -7.14 -13.77
N ARG A 201 -9.56 -6.19 -14.08
CA ARG A 201 -8.41 -6.40 -14.96
C ARG A 201 -7.29 -5.41 -14.67
N VAL A 202 -6.07 -5.78 -15.03
CA VAL A 202 -4.92 -4.88 -15.03
C VAL A 202 -5.12 -3.74 -16.03
N GLU A 203 -4.73 -2.53 -15.63
CA GLU A 203 -4.77 -1.35 -16.49
C GLU A 203 -3.71 -1.43 -17.61
N PRO A 204 -3.97 -0.85 -18.80
CA PRO A 204 -2.98 -0.78 -19.87
C PRO A 204 -1.69 -0.07 -19.44
N GLY A 205 -0.53 -0.52 -19.96
CA GLY A 205 0.78 0.06 -19.62
C GLY A 205 1.40 -0.48 -18.33
N TYR A 206 0.90 -1.61 -17.83
CA TYR A 206 1.48 -2.40 -16.74
C TYR A 206 1.90 -3.79 -17.27
N PRO A 207 2.90 -4.45 -16.65
CA PRO A 207 3.60 -4.05 -15.42
C PRO A 207 4.53 -2.84 -15.57
N ARG A 208 4.85 -2.21 -14.43
CA ARG A 208 5.86 -1.15 -14.31
C ARG A 208 6.90 -1.50 -13.25
N SER A 209 8.06 -0.84 -13.29
CA SER A 209 9.14 -1.07 -12.31
C SER A 209 8.75 -0.55 -10.93
N ILE A 210 8.73 -1.43 -9.92
CA ILE A 210 8.50 -1.04 -8.53
C ILE A 210 9.65 -0.18 -8.00
N LEU A 211 10.88 -0.46 -8.45
CA LEU A 211 12.08 0.22 -7.98
C LEU A 211 12.08 1.70 -8.36
N LYS A 212 11.67 1.99 -9.60
CA LYS A 212 11.60 3.36 -10.10
C LYS A 212 10.42 4.12 -9.49
N GLU A 213 9.22 3.54 -9.58
CA GLU A 213 7.97 4.24 -9.28
C GLU A 213 7.68 4.33 -7.78
N TRP A 214 8.20 3.40 -6.96
CA TRP A 214 7.90 3.34 -5.52
C TRP A 214 9.13 3.44 -4.62
N MET A 215 10.28 2.92 -5.05
CA MET A 215 11.49 2.91 -4.20
C MET A 215 12.41 4.13 -4.41
N GLY A 216 12.09 4.99 -5.39
CA GLY A 216 12.88 6.19 -5.70
C GLY A 216 14.23 5.88 -6.37
N CYS A 217 14.36 4.71 -6.98
CA CYS A 217 15.59 4.27 -7.64
C CYS A 217 15.68 4.80 -9.07
N ASP A 218 16.03 6.08 -9.23
CA ASP A 218 16.42 6.63 -10.54
C ASP A 218 17.91 6.40 -10.81
N ARG A 219 18.23 5.88 -12.00
CA ARG A 219 19.60 5.51 -12.43
C ARG A 219 20.56 6.70 -12.59
N THR A 220 20.15 7.93 -12.29
CA THR A 220 20.91 9.16 -12.60
C THR A 220 21.48 9.91 -11.40
N LYS A 221 21.37 9.40 -10.17
CA LYS A 221 21.99 10.05 -8.98
C LYS A 221 23.05 9.24 -8.25
N ASN A 222 23.46 8.08 -8.77
CA ASN A 222 24.54 7.28 -8.16
C ASN A 222 25.62 6.94 -9.20
N GLY A 223 26.32 7.98 -9.66
CA GLY A 223 27.69 7.87 -10.14
C GLY A 223 28.58 8.58 -9.13
N GLY A 224 29.42 7.83 -8.41
CA GLY A 224 30.37 8.41 -7.46
C GLY A 224 31.27 9.44 -8.15
N SER A 225 31.38 10.61 -7.54
CA SER A 225 32.36 11.62 -7.93
C SER A 225 33.19 11.98 -6.70
N ASP A 226 34.22 11.17 -6.45
CA ASP A 226 35.49 11.75 -6.02
C ASP A 226 36.00 12.58 -7.20
N ARG A 227 35.90 13.91 -7.08
CA ARG A 227 36.78 14.86 -7.79
C ARG A 227 36.67 16.25 -7.19
N HIS A 228 37.82 16.66 -6.67
CA HIS A 228 38.23 18.01 -6.35
C HIS A 228 38.20 18.88 -7.62
N GLY A 229 37.73 20.14 -7.52
CA GLY A 229 38.10 21.21 -8.46
C GLY A 229 36.98 21.96 -9.18
N THR A 230 36.79 23.20 -8.74
CA THR A 230 36.39 24.43 -9.46
C THR A 230 34.98 24.58 -10.03
N GLN A 231 34.24 25.49 -9.37
CA GLN A 231 33.51 26.66 -9.90
C GLN A 231 32.92 26.55 -11.30
N ASP A 232 31.59 26.56 -11.38
CA ASP A 232 30.80 27.41 -12.28
C ASP A 232 29.32 27.32 -11.85
N ASP A 233 28.90 28.32 -11.06
CA ASP A 233 27.50 28.53 -10.69
C ASP A 233 26.75 29.08 -11.90
N VAL A 234 25.83 28.29 -12.46
CA VAL A 234 24.76 28.78 -13.33
C VAL A 234 23.45 28.63 -12.57
N ASP A 235 22.98 29.73 -11.99
CA ASP A 235 21.66 29.86 -11.39
C ASP A 235 20.57 29.59 -12.45
N ILE A 236 19.96 28.41 -12.41
CA ILE A 236 18.67 28.17 -13.06
C ILE A 236 17.60 28.58 -12.06
N VAL A 237 17.10 29.81 -12.22
CA VAL A 237 15.89 30.29 -11.55
C VAL A 237 14.70 29.45 -12.06
N ILE A 238 14.35 28.40 -11.32
CA ILE A 238 13.04 27.76 -11.46
C ILE A 238 12.05 28.66 -10.75
N LYS A 239 11.23 29.40 -11.51
CA LYS A 239 9.99 29.99 -11.00
C LYS A 239 9.10 28.86 -10.50
N ILE A 240 9.04 28.68 -9.18
CA ILE A 240 8.01 27.88 -8.54
C ILE A 240 6.81 28.81 -8.41
N ASP A 241 5.79 28.60 -9.25
CA ASP A 241 4.52 29.28 -9.08
C ASP A 241 3.92 28.87 -7.71
N ASN A 242 3.68 29.87 -6.88
CA ASN A 242 3.18 29.75 -5.51
C ASN A 242 1.80 29.08 -5.46
N THR A 243 1.75 27.77 -5.22
CA THR A 243 0.55 27.05 -4.78
C THR A 243 0.21 27.26 -3.29
N SER A 244 0.84 28.24 -2.63
CA SER A 244 0.53 28.63 -1.24
C SER A 244 -0.66 29.59 -1.15
N SER A 245 -0.88 30.44 -2.17
CA SER A 245 -1.92 31.47 -2.15
C SER A 245 -3.34 30.91 -2.21
N THR A 246 -3.52 29.75 -2.85
CA THR A 246 -4.82 29.10 -3.00
C THR A 246 -5.30 28.43 -1.71
N VAL A 247 -4.38 27.94 -0.87
CA VAL A 247 -4.76 27.23 0.37
C VAL A 247 -5.24 28.21 1.44
N ASP A 248 -4.58 29.37 1.56
CA ASP A 248 -5.00 30.46 2.45
C ASP A 248 -6.31 31.13 1.99
N ALA A 249 -6.50 31.29 0.67
CA ALA A 249 -7.75 31.80 0.12
C ALA A 249 -8.93 30.85 0.40
N ILE A 250 -8.74 29.54 0.28
CA ILE A 250 -9.77 28.54 0.59
C ILE A 250 -10.10 28.53 2.09
N ALA A 251 -9.10 28.69 2.96
CA ALA A 251 -9.28 28.74 4.41
C ALA A 251 -10.11 29.94 4.89
N ILE A 252 -10.19 31.03 4.11
CA ILE A 252 -10.99 32.23 4.46
C ILE A 252 -12.35 32.22 3.74
N VAL A 253 -12.39 31.82 2.48
CA VAL A 253 -13.62 31.84 1.68
C VAL A 253 -14.66 30.84 2.19
N ILE A 254 -14.24 29.65 2.63
CA ILE A 254 -15.18 28.63 3.13
C ILE A 254 -15.86 29.08 4.44
N PRO A 255 -15.16 29.57 5.47
CA PRO A 255 -15.81 30.10 6.68
C PRO A 255 -16.71 31.31 6.40
N CYS A 256 -16.28 32.24 5.54
CA CYS A 256 -17.08 33.43 5.20
C CYS A 256 -18.37 33.07 4.46
N THR A 257 -18.31 32.10 3.53
CA THR A 257 -19.52 31.63 2.82
C THR A 257 -20.48 30.90 3.75
N LEU A 258 -19.98 30.06 4.67
CA LEU A 258 -20.81 29.39 5.68
C LEU A 258 -21.48 30.40 6.63
N ALA A 259 -20.74 31.43 7.07
CA ALA A 259 -21.29 32.48 7.92
C ALA A 259 -22.40 33.28 7.21
N LEU A 260 -22.23 33.62 5.93
CA LEU A 260 -23.27 34.27 5.13
C LEU A 260 -24.52 33.40 4.98
N CYS A 261 -24.36 32.11 4.70
CA CYS A 261 -25.48 31.17 4.62
C CYS A 261 -26.25 31.10 5.95
N PHE A 262 -25.54 31.08 7.08
CA PHE A 262 -26.16 31.08 8.40
C PHE A 262 -26.95 32.38 8.67
N LEU A 263 -26.42 33.54 8.32
CA LEU A 263 -27.12 34.82 8.45
C LEU A 263 -28.38 34.89 7.58
N VAL A 264 -28.33 34.36 6.36
CA VAL A 264 -29.50 34.25 5.48
C VAL A 264 -30.55 33.34 6.09
N LEU A 265 -30.16 32.18 6.63
CA LEU A 265 -31.09 31.27 7.32
C LEU A 265 -31.75 31.95 8.52
N VAL A 266 -30.98 32.61 9.39
CA VAL A 266 -31.53 33.36 10.52
C VAL A 266 -32.48 34.46 10.04
N TYR A 267 -32.11 35.21 9.00
CA TYR A 267 -32.96 36.23 8.41
C TYR A 267 -34.28 35.65 7.88
N THR A 268 -34.24 34.53 7.17
CA THR A 268 -35.46 33.86 6.66
C THR A 268 -36.35 33.37 7.79
N VAL A 269 -35.78 32.80 8.86
CA VAL A 269 -36.52 32.37 10.06
C VAL A 269 -37.15 33.56 10.78
N VAL A 270 -36.44 34.68 10.92
CA VAL A 270 -36.96 35.91 11.52
C VAL A 270 -38.07 36.51 10.65
N GLN A 271 -37.92 36.52 9.33
CA GLN A 271 -38.98 36.93 8.40
C GLN A 271 -40.20 36.01 8.50
N PHE A 272 -40.01 34.70 8.62
CA PHE A 272 -41.09 33.73 8.83
C PHE A 272 -41.81 33.98 10.16
N LYS A 273 -41.07 34.29 11.23
CA LYS A 273 -41.65 34.66 12.53
C LYS A 273 -42.36 36.02 12.50
N ARG A 274 -41.87 36.99 11.73
CA ARG A 274 -42.47 38.33 11.59
C ARG A 274 -43.71 38.33 10.70
N LYS A 275 -43.75 37.53 9.64
CA LYS A 275 -44.87 37.50 8.68
C LYS A 275 -46.02 36.58 9.08
N GLY A 276 -45.85 35.76 10.12
CA GLY A 276 -46.85 34.78 10.52
C GLY A 276 -47.02 33.67 9.47
N ALA A 277 -47.48 32.50 9.90
CA ALA A 277 -47.63 31.36 9.01
C ALA A 277 -48.56 31.69 7.81
N PRO A 278 -48.21 31.28 6.58
CA PRO A 278 -49.11 31.42 5.44
C PRO A 278 -50.44 30.70 5.73
N ARG A 279 -51.56 31.41 5.53
CA ARG A 279 -52.94 31.00 5.88
C ARG A 279 -53.43 29.69 5.22
N HIS A 280 -52.62 29.03 4.39
CA HIS A 280 -53.02 27.83 3.66
C HIS A 280 -52.79 26.49 4.40
N ILE A 281 -52.17 26.50 5.59
CA ILE A 281 -51.94 25.28 6.40
C ILE A 281 -52.97 25.16 7.56
N LEU A 282 -53.86 26.13 7.73
CA LEU A 282 -54.88 26.12 8.80
C LEU A 282 -56.08 25.22 8.50
N TYR A 283 -56.24 24.69 7.28
CA TYR A 283 -57.39 23.86 6.93
C TYR A 283 -57.20 22.36 7.27
N CYS A 284 -55.97 21.84 7.30
CA CYS A 284 -55.73 20.42 7.61
C CYS A 284 -55.74 20.08 9.11
N LYS A 285 -55.76 21.07 10.01
CA LYS A 285 -55.66 20.80 11.46
C LYS A 285 -57.00 20.72 12.20
N ARG A 286 -58.13 21.02 11.56
CA ARG A 286 -59.45 21.03 12.23
C ARG A 286 -60.29 19.77 11.99
N SER A 287 -59.85 18.85 11.11
CA SER A 287 -60.63 17.64 10.76
C SER A 287 -60.24 16.36 11.53
N MET A 288 -59.18 16.38 12.35
CA MET A 288 -58.71 15.19 13.09
C MET A 288 -59.06 15.19 14.59
N GLN A 289 -59.88 16.13 15.08
CA GLN A 289 -60.24 16.25 16.50
C GLN A 289 -61.71 15.95 16.83
N GLU A 290 -62.50 15.39 15.90
CA GLU A 290 -63.91 15.01 16.14
C GLU A 290 -64.16 13.48 16.12
N TRP A 291 -63.15 12.63 16.38
CA TRP A 291 -63.33 11.16 16.48
C TRP A 291 -62.79 10.55 17.79
N VAL A 292 -62.98 11.25 18.92
CA VAL A 292 -62.93 10.64 20.27
C VAL A 292 -64.15 11.10 21.06
#